data_AF-A0A7L3GJ89-F1
#
_entry.id   AF-A0A7L3GJ89-F1
#
_cell.length_a   1.000
_cell.length_b   1.000
_cell.length_c   1.000
_cell.angle_alpha   90.00
_cell.angle_beta   90.00
_cell.angle_gamma   90.00
#
_symmetry.space_group_name_H-M   'P 1'
#
loop_
_entity.id
_entity.type
_entity.pdbx_description
1 polymer ?
#
loop_
_entity_poly.entity_id
_entity_poly.type
_entity_poly.pdbx_seq_one_letter_code
_entity_poly.pdbx_strand_id
1 'polypeptide(L)'
;PELCLRLEVGPNAAVHSPLAVQNGFLHMLVHSYTAELFMSFLTNLGPFLEDEIIPEVIPMEIEVVDAKITLKDDSPRVYPTSPGPIPITLAVDHVIVKRRDDGVFYLTEQEKPVSVLQEQKAPAECVLAAPAAGARGLQLKELPELQRELQTMKIALAEANMDKARLLQEIRKYNPLFQL
;
A
#
# COMPACT_ATOMS: atom_id res chain seq x y z
N PRO A 1 19.77 8.80 -0.05
CA PRO A 1 19.64 8.99 -1.52
C PRO A 1 18.30 9.68 -1.78
N GLU A 2 18.22 10.60 -2.74
CA GLU A 2 16.96 11.27 -3.08
C GLU A 2 15.92 10.31 -3.67
N LEU A 3 16.40 9.22 -4.28
CA LEU A 3 15.59 8.14 -4.80
C LEU A 3 16.20 6.78 -4.42
N CYS A 4 15.39 5.88 -3.89
CA CYS A 4 15.73 4.51 -3.59
C CYS A 4 14.71 3.59 -4.26
N LEU A 5 15.17 2.54 -4.92
CA LEU A 5 14.33 1.56 -5.61
C LEU A 5 14.83 0.17 -5.26
N ARG A 6 13.91 -0.71 -4.85
CA ARG A 6 14.19 -2.11 -4.53
C ARG A 6 13.10 -2.98 -5.14
N LEU A 7 13.50 -3.99 -5.91
CA LEU A 7 12.62 -5.02 -6.42
C LEU A 7 13.00 -6.35 -5.76
N GLU A 8 12.05 -6.99 -5.10
CA GLU A 8 12.24 -8.28 -4.42
C GLU A 8 11.39 -9.34 -5.09
N VAL A 9 11.99 -10.49 -5.42
CA VAL A 9 11.28 -11.60 -6.06
C VAL A 9 11.63 -12.90 -5.34
N GLY A 10 10.65 -13.79 -5.16
CA GLY A 10 10.82 -15.10 -4.55
C GLY A 10 10.29 -15.20 -3.12
N PRO A 11 10.62 -16.29 -2.38
CA PRO A 11 9.96 -16.64 -1.12
C PRO A 11 10.05 -15.55 -0.04
N ASN A 12 11.13 -14.78 -0.02
CA ASN A 12 11.31 -13.70 0.94
C ASN A 12 10.33 -12.54 0.70
N ALA A 13 9.85 -12.34 -0.52
CA ALA A 13 8.90 -11.29 -0.86
C ALA A 13 7.47 -11.59 -0.34
N ALA A 14 7.20 -12.82 0.10
CA ALA A 14 5.93 -13.22 0.70
C ALA A 14 5.54 -12.39 1.93
N VAL A 15 6.52 -11.74 2.59
CA VAL A 15 6.29 -10.84 3.72
C VAL A 15 5.51 -9.58 3.33
N HIS A 16 5.60 -9.16 2.07
CA HIS A 16 4.91 -7.99 1.55
C HIS A 16 3.55 -8.35 0.97
N SER A 17 3.50 -9.39 0.14
CA SER A 17 2.23 -9.96 -0.32
C SER A 17 2.40 -11.38 -0.86
N PRO A 18 1.33 -12.20 -0.88
CA PRO A 18 1.34 -13.52 -1.52
C PRO A 18 1.75 -13.47 -3.00
N LEU A 19 1.27 -12.48 -3.75
CA LEU A 19 1.56 -12.35 -5.19
C LEU A 19 3.01 -11.97 -5.47
N ALA A 20 3.66 -11.29 -4.52
CA ALA A 20 5.05 -10.87 -4.66
C ALA A 20 6.06 -12.03 -4.77
N VAL A 21 5.69 -13.25 -4.34
CA VAL A 21 6.55 -14.42 -4.51
C VAL A 21 6.82 -14.71 -5.98
N GLN A 22 5.80 -14.52 -6.84
CA GLN A 22 5.87 -14.80 -8.27
C GLN A 22 6.18 -13.52 -9.07
N ASN A 23 5.43 -12.44 -8.81
CA ASN A 23 5.46 -11.24 -9.64
C ASN A 23 6.44 -10.17 -9.12
N GLY A 24 6.97 -10.38 -7.91
CA GLY A 24 7.84 -9.44 -7.22
C GLY A 24 7.11 -8.36 -6.44
N PHE A 25 7.83 -7.71 -5.53
CA PHE A 25 7.40 -6.52 -4.79
C PHE A 25 8.33 -5.36 -5.13
N LEU A 26 7.75 -4.26 -5.62
CA LEU A 26 8.49 -3.03 -5.90
C LEU A 26 8.34 -2.05 -4.74
N HIS A 27 9.45 -1.67 -4.12
CA HIS A 27 9.52 -0.60 -3.13
C HIS A 27 10.30 0.59 -3.70
N MET A 28 9.70 1.77 -3.66
CA MET A 28 10.33 3.02 -4.07
C MET A 28 10.20 4.04 -2.94
N LEU A 29 11.29 4.72 -2.62
CA LEU A 29 11.30 5.88 -1.72
C LEU A 29 11.89 7.07 -2.47
N VAL A 30 11.14 8.17 -2.50
CA VAL A 30 11.56 9.47 -3.02
C VAL A 30 11.60 10.43 -1.84
N HIS A 31 12.75 11.06 -1.58
CA HIS A 31 12.95 11.94 -0.44
C HIS A 31 13.67 13.22 -0.81
N SER A 32 13.12 14.38 -0.41
CA SER A 32 13.69 15.71 -0.66
C SER A 32 14.03 15.94 -2.13
N TYR A 33 13.15 15.49 -3.03
CA TYR A 33 13.39 15.48 -4.46
C TYR A 33 12.70 16.64 -5.15
N THR A 34 13.46 17.44 -5.91
CA THR A 34 12.91 18.51 -6.75
C THR A 34 13.13 18.21 -8.22
N ALA A 35 12.05 18.18 -9.00
CA ALA A 35 12.12 17.88 -10.43
C ALA A 35 11.28 18.83 -11.26
N GLU A 36 11.65 18.92 -12.54
CA GLU A 36 10.85 19.58 -13.57
C GLU A 36 10.45 18.54 -14.62
N LEU A 37 9.17 18.48 -14.95
CA LEU A 37 8.61 17.52 -15.89
C LEU A 37 7.83 18.25 -16.98
N PHE A 38 8.01 17.82 -18.23
CA PHE A 38 7.22 18.36 -19.34
C PHE A 38 5.84 17.71 -19.41
N MET A 39 4.83 18.50 -19.76
CA MET A 39 3.46 17.99 -19.93
C MET A 39 3.41 16.95 -21.04
N SER A 40 4.19 17.12 -22.11
CA SER A 40 4.32 16.12 -23.17
C SER A 40 4.74 14.75 -22.63
N PHE A 41 5.63 14.66 -21.65
CA PHE A 41 6.03 13.39 -21.04
C PHE A 41 4.84 12.71 -20.36
N LEU A 42 4.08 13.45 -19.54
CA LEU A 42 2.91 12.91 -18.84
C LEU A 42 1.82 12.46 -19.80
N THR A 43 1.59 13.20 -20.89
CA THR A 43 0.59 12.85 -21.90
C THR A 43 1.00 11.66 -22.75
N ASN A 44 2.30 11.43 -22.95
CA ASN A 44 2.80 10.32 -23.76
C ASN A 44 3.09 9.05 -22.94
N LEU A 45 3.06 9.12 -21.60
CA LEU A 45 3.31 7.96 -20.74
C LEU A 45 2.24 6.88 -20.89
N GLY A 46 0.96 7.27 -21.03
CA GLY A 46 -0.15 6.32 -21.23
C GLY A 46 0.06 5.45 -22.47
N PRO A 47 0.13 6.06 -23.68
CA PRO A 47 0.40 5.32 -24.91
C PRO A 47 1.72 4.54 -24.91
N PHE A 48 2.73 5.00 -24.16
CA PHE A 48 3.99 4.27 -24.00
C PHE A 48 3.83 2.96 -23.20
N LEU A 49 2.90 2.94 -22.24
CA LEU A 49 2.61 1.77 -21.41
C LEU A 49 1.48 0.90 -21.97
N GLU A 50 0.71 1.41 -22.94
CA GLU A 50 -0.31 0.65 -23.66
C GLU A 50 0.37 -0.33 -24.62
N ASP A 51 0.51 -1.58 -24.19
CA ASP A 51 0.93 -2.71 -25.01
C ASP A 51 -0.27 -3.63 -25.31
N GLU A 52 -0.14 -4.50 -26.32
CA GLU A 52 -1.14 -5.53 -26.63
C GLU A 52 -1.22 -6.62 -25.55
N ILE A 53 -0.22 -6.68 -24.67
CA ILE A 53 -0.11 -7.62 -23.56
C ILE A 53 -0.69 -6.98 -22.30
N ILE A 54 -1.65 -7.65 -21.67
CA ILE A 54 -2.20 -7.24 -20.37
C ILE A 54 -1.09 -7.40 -19.32
N PRO A 55 -0.65 -6.32 -18.65
CA PRO A 55 0.43 -6.42 -17.69
C PRO A 55 0.00 -7.19 -16.43
N GLU A 56 0.89 -8.05 -15.95
CA GLU A 56 0.69 -8.74 -14.67
C GLU A 56 0.66 -7.73 -13.51
N VAL A 57 -0.11 -8.07 -12.47
CA VAL A 57 -0.17 -7.24 -11.26
C VAL A 57 1.14 -7.43 -10.50
N ILE A 58 1.93 -6.37 -10.41
CA ILE A 58 3.12 -6.30 -9.56
C ILE A 58 2.75 -5.44 -8.33
N PRO A 59 2.63 -6.05 -7.14
CA PRO A 59 2.45 -5.32 -5.90
C PRO A 59 3.57 -4.31 -5.66
N MET A 60 3.23 -3.09 -5.25
CA MET A 60 4.23 -2.04 -5.03
C MET A 60 3.86 -1.05 -3.94
N GLU A 61 4.88 -0.44 -3.35
CA GLU A 61 4.78 0.65 -2.38
C GLU A 61 5.75 1.77 -2.79
N ILE A 62 5.19 2.95 -3.08
CA ILE A 62 5.93 4.14 -3.47
C ILE A 62 5.69 5.19 -2.38
N GLU A 63 6.73 5.49 -1.61
CA GLU A 63 6.73 6.53 -0.59
C GLU A 63 7.40 7.79 -1.16
N VAL A 64 6.69 8.92 -1.11
CA VAL A 64 7.17 10.22 -1.57
C VAL A 64 7.13 11.19 -0.41
N VAL A 65 8.30 11.68 0.00
CA VAL A 65 8.50 12.55 1.15
C VAL A 65 9.21 13.82 0.71
N ASP A 66 8.65 14.98 1.05
CA ASP A 66 9.24 16.30 0.78
C ASP A 66 9.65 16.47 -0.69
N ALA A 67 8.71 16.24 -1.61
CA ALA A 67 8.97 16.32 -3.05
C ALA A 67 8.31 17.56 -3.68
N LYS A 68 9.00 18.17 -4.63
CA LYS A 68 8.48 19.32 -5.40
C LYS A 68 8.63 19.05 -6.89
N ILE A 69 7.51 18.93 -7.59
CA ILE A 69 7.49 18.63 -9.03
C ILE A 69 6.90 19.83 -9.77
N THR A 70 7.68 20.43 -10.67
CA THR A 70 7.24 21.54 -11.51
C THR A 70 6.89 21.03 -12.90
N LEU A 71 5.61 21.12 -13.27
CA LEU A 71 5.11 20.78 -14.58
C LEU A 71 5.22 21.97 -15.53
N LYS A 72 5.93 21.79 -16.63
CA LYS A 72 6.12 22.77 -17.69
C LYS A 72 5.38 22.33 -18.94
N ASP A 73 4.51 23.17 -19.46
CA ASP A 73 3.86 22.91 -20.73
C ASP A 73 4.78 23.33 -21.88
N ASP A 74 5.16 22.34 -22.68
CA ASP A 74 6.06 22.43 -23.83
C ASP A 74 5.30 22.38 -25.17
N SER A 75 3.97 22.52 -25.12
CA SER A 75 3.14 22.59 -26.32
C SER A 75 3.54 23.74 -27.24
N PRO A 76 3.45 23.55 -28.57
CA PRO A 76 3.74 24.63 -29.52
C PRO A 76 2.82 25.81 -29.28
N ARG A 77 3.38 27.02 -29.33
CA ARG A 77 2.60 28.24 -29.12
C ARG A 77 1.58 28.41 -30.24
N VAL A 78 0.34 28.73 -29.87
CA VAL A 78 -0.73 29.05 -30.83
C VAL A 78 -0.41 30.33 -31.61
N TYR A 79 0.20 31.32 -30.95
CA TYR A 79 0.68 32.54 -31.59
C TYR A 79 2.10 32.89 -31.10
N PRO A 80 2.98 33.45 -31.97
CA PRO A 80 4.35 33.81 -31.59
C PRO A 80 4.44 34.80 -30.42
N THR A 81 3.45 35.68 -30.28
CA THR A 81 3.40 36.75 -29.26
C THR A 81 2.62 36.37 -28.01
N SER A 82 2.00 35.18 -27.96
CA SER A 82 1.27 34.75 -26.77
C SER A 82 2.23 34.58 -25.59
N PRO A 83 1.85 35.04 -24.38
CA PRO A 83 2.55 34.65 -23.17
C PRO A 83 2.53 33.11 -23.07
N GLY A 84 3.67 32.52 -22.73
CA GLY A 84 3.79 31.07 -22.59
C GLY A 84 2.92 30.52 -21.45
N PRO A 85 2.66 29.21 -21.44
CA PRO A 85 1.91 28.58 -20.37
C PRO A 85 2.63 28.72 -19.02
N ILE A 86 1.84 28.90 -17.95
CA ILE A 86 2.37 29.09 -16.60
C ILE A 86 2.69 27.72 -16.00
N PRO A 87 3.92 27.50 -15.47
CA PRO A 87 4.26 26.24 -14.83
C PRO A 87 3.40 25.94 -13.60
N ILE A 88 3.04 24.68 -13.40
CA ILE A 88 2.30 24.21 -12.22
C ILE A 88 3.28 23.54 -11.28
N THR A 89 3.32 23.95 -10.02
CA THR A 89 4.18 23.29 -9.01
C THR A 89 3.34 22.46 -8.06
N LEU A 90 3.63 21.16 -8.00
CA LEU A 90 3.09 20.21 -7.04
C LEU A 90 4.08 20.08 -5.88
N ALA A 91 3.66 20.41 -4.66
CA ALA A 91 4.42 20.18 -3.44
C ALA A 91 3.78 19.04 -2.66
N VAL A 92 4.57 18.02 -2.33
CA VAL A 92 4.14 16.78 -1.69
C VAL A 92 4.90 16.65 -0.37
N ASP A 93 4.20 16.78 0.76
CA ASP A 93 4.81 16.61 2.09
C ASP A 93 5.09 15.13 2.36
N HIS A 94 4.05 14.31 2.34
CA HIS A 94 4.18 12.85 2.46
C HIS A 94 2.98 12.14 1.80
N VAL A 95 3.23 11.40 0.72
CA VAL A 95 2.22 10.51 0.11
C VAL A 95 2.79 9.10 -0.06
N ILE A 96 1.99 8.11 0.28
CA ILE A 96 2.27 6.69 0.04
C ILE A 96 1.28 6.16 -0.98
N VAL A 97 1.79 5.60 -2.07
CA VAL A 97 1.01 4.91 -3.11
C VAL A 97 1.24 3.41 -2.99
N LYS A 98 0.19 2.64 -2.71
CA LYS A 98 0.26 1.17 -2.65
C LYS A 98 -0.56 0.54 -3.76
N ARG A 99 0.03 -0.40 -4.51
CA ARG A 99 -0.71 -1.31 -5.39
C ARG A 99 -0.79 -2.67 -4.73
N ARG A 100 -2.00 -3.16 -4.46
CA ARG A 100 -2.21 -4.47 -3.84
C ARG A 100 -2.33 -5.56 -4.90
N ASP A 101 -2.48 -6.79 -4.43
CA ASP A 101 -2.62 -8.00 -5.28
C ASP A 101 -3.88 -7.98 -6.16
N ASP A 102 -4.88 -7.15 -5.82
CA ASP A 102 -6.07 -6.89 -6.64
C ASP A 102 -5.80 -5.94 -7.84
N GLY A 103 -4.58 -5.39 -7.92
CA GLY A 103 -4.18 -4.44 -8.95
C GLY A 103 -4.61 -3.00 -8.69
N VAL A 104 -5.33 -2.72 -7.59
CA VAL A 104 -5.87 -1.40 -7.25
C VAL A 104 -4.79 -0.56 -6.58
N PHE A 105 -4.71 0.71 -6.99
CA PHE A 105 -3.86 1.72 -6.37
C PHE A 105 -4.59 2.44 -5.24
N TYR A 106 -3.95 2.50 -4.08
CA TYR A 106 -4.39 3.22 -2.89
C TYR A 106 -3.43 4.37 -2.63
N LEU A 107 -3.95 5.58 -2.54
CA LEU A 107 -3.20 6.75 -2.05
C LEU A 107 -3.54 6.96 -0.58
N THR A 108 -2.52 6.98 0.25
CA THR A 108 -2.64 7.24 1.68
C THR A 108 -1.61 8.26 2.11
N GLU A 109 -1.98 9.13 3.04
CA GLU A 109 -1.02 9.97 3.74
C GLU A 109 -0.45 9.19 4.93
N GLN A 110 0.79 9.46 5.32
CA GLN A 110 1.30 8.91 6.57
C GLN A 110 0.71 9.71 7.73
N GLU A 111 -0.14 9.07 8.53
CA GLU A 111 -0.49 9.61 9.84
C GLU A 111 0.79 9.64 10.68
N LYS A 112 1.40 10.83 10.82
CA LYS A 112 2.33 11.08 11.92
C LYS A 112 1.56 10.73 13.20
N PRO A 113 2.02 9.79 14.06
CA PRO A 113 1.43 9.66 15.37
C PRO A 113 1.57 11.02 16.03
N VAL A 114 0.44 11.70 16.21
CA VAL A 114 0.36 12.97 16.91
C VAL A 114 0.87 12.68 18.31
N SER A 115 2.15 12.95 18.53
CA SER A 115 2.71 13.02 19.85
C SER A 115 1.97 14.17 20.53
N VAL A 116 1.10 13.78 21.45
CA VAL A 116 0.33 14.66 22.29
C VAL A 116 1.32 15.52 23.07
N LEU A 117 1.63 16.70 22.55
CA LEU A 117 2.36 17.70 23.31
C LEU A 117 1.35 18.23 24.34
N GLN A 118 1.46 17.73 25.56
CA GLN A 118 0.80 18.30 26.73
C GLN A 118 1.32 19.72 26.93
N GLU A 119 0.61 20.72 26.41
CA GLU A 119 0.64 22.07 26.95
C GLU A 119 -0.61 22.28 27.80
N GLN A 120 -0.41 22.14 29.11
CA GLN A 120 -1.35 22.58 30.12
C GLN A 120 -1.44 24.11 30.10
N LYS A 121 -2.57 24.66 29.64
CA LYS A 121 -3.17 25.87 30.25
C LYS A 121 -4.64 26.06 29.86
N ALA A 122 -5.53 25.81 30.81
CA ALA A 122 -6.89 26.36 30.89
C ALA A 122 -6.86 27.55 31.90
N PRO A 123 -7.90 28.40 32.12
CA PRO A 123 -9.34 28.15 31.88
C PRO A 123 -10.26 29.35 31.47
N ALA A 124 -11.46 29.03 30.96
CA ALA A 124 -12.81 29.66 31.19
C ALA A 124 -13.78 29.23 30.05
N GLU A 125 -14.64 28.21 30.21
CA GLU A 125 -16.07 28.24 30.66
C GLU A 125 -17.02 28.97 29.65
N CYS A 126 -18.13 28.46 29.08
CA CYS A 126 -18.95 27.24 29.22
C CYS A 126 -20.05 27.15 28.11
N VAL A 127 -20.74 25.98 28.03
CA VAL A 127 -22.19 25.78 27.73
C VAL A 127 -22.64 25.90 26.24
N LEU A 128 -23.30 24.95 25.53
CA LEU A 128 -24.16 23.78 25.83
C LEU A 128 -24.38 22.85 24.59
N ALA A 129 -24.81 21.62 24.90
CA ALA A 129 -25.71 20.69 24.16
C ALA A 129 -25.14 19.56 23.26
N ALA A 130 -25.43 18.32 23.67
CA ALA A 130 -25.28 17.03 22.98
C ALA A 130 -26.68 16.48 22.59
N PRO A 131 -26.85 15.24 22.07
CA PRO A 131 -26.01 14.38 21.20
C PRO A 131 -26.78 13.94 19.92
N ALA A 132 -26.09 13.39 18.91
CA ALA A 132 -26.72 12.52 17.91
C ALA A 132 -25.80 11.37 17.52
N ALA A 133 -26.29 10.17 17.78
CA ALA A 133 -25.66 8.88 17.53
C ALA A 133 -25.92 8.37 16.10
N GLY A 134 -25.02 7.50 15.63
CA GLY A 134 -25.18 6.62 14.46
C GLY A 134 -24.43 7.09 13.20
N ALA A 135 -23.64 6.30 12.49
CA ALA A 135 -23.31 4.88 12.59
C ALA A 135 -22.01 4.65 11.80
N ARG A 136 -20.92 4.27 12.48
CA ARG A 136 -19.74 3.66 11.82
C ARG A 136 -19.75 2.18 12.18
N GLY A 137 -20.43 1.38 11.36
CA GLY A 137 -20.41 -0.06 11.43
C GLY A 137 -19.28 -0.63 10.57
N LEU A 138 -18.12 -0.85 11.18
CA LEU A 138 -17.20 -1.92 10.79
C LEU A 138 -16.65 -2.45 12.12
N GLN A 139 -17.15 -3.63 12.48
CA GLN A 139 -16.92 -4.25 13.78
C GLN A 139 -15.42 -4.47 14.01
N LEU A 140 -14.85 -3.65 14.90
CA LEU A 140 -13.62 -3.98 15.57
C LEU A 140 -13.99 -5.16 16.49
N LYS A 141 -13.92 -6.40 15.97
CA LYS A 141 -14.03 -7.62 16.79
C LYS A 141 -13.15 -7.38 18.00
N GLU A 142 -13.78 -7.34 19.17
CA GLU A 142 -13.09 -6.95 20.40
C GLU A 142 -11.90 -7.91 20.58
N LEU A 143 -10.74 -7.38 20.97
CA LEU A 143 -9.52 -8.16 21.22
C LEU A 143 -9.77 -9.54 21.89
N PRO A 144 -10.65 -9.67 22.92
CA PRO A 144 -11.01 -10.97 23.50
C PRO A 144 -11.68 -11.97 22.53
N GLU A 145 -12.48 -11.51 21.57
CA GLU A 145 -13.12 -12.36 20.55
C GLU A 145 -12.09 -12.93 19.58
N LEU A 146 -11.15 -12.09 19.10
CA LEU A 146 -10.04 -12.52 18.25
C LEU A 146 -9.16 -13.55 18.97
N GLN A 147 -8.90 -13.34 20.27
CA GLN A 147 -8.13 -14.29 21.06
C GLN A 147 -8.84 -15.64 21.19
N ARG A 148 -10.17 -15.65 21.36
CA ARG A 148 -10.98 -16.88 21.36
C ARG A 148 -10.93 -17.58 20.01
N GLU A 149 -11.11 -16.83 18.92
CA GLU A 149 -11.08 -17.37 17.56
C GLU A 149 -9.72 -18.01 17.24
N LEU A 150 -8.62 -17.37 17.65
CA LEU A 150 -7.27 -17.91 17.48
C LEU A 150 -7.08 -19.22 18.27
N GLN A 151 -7.59 -19.31 19.50
CA GLN A 151 -7.52 -20.54 20.29
C GLN A 151 -8.30 -21.68 19.63
N THR A 152 -9.51 -21.40 19.13
CA THR A 152 -10.32 -22.38 18.39
C THR A 152 -9.57 -22.86 17.14
N MET A 153 -8.99 -21.95 16.37
CA MET A 153 -8.23 -22.29 15.16
C MET A 153 -7.00 -23.14 15.47
N LYS A 154 -6.28 -22.85 16.57
CA LYS A 154 -5.13 -23.64 17.02
C LYS A 154 -5.51 -25.08 17.37
N ILE A 155 -6.66 -25.27 18.03
CA ILE A 155 -7.16 -26.60 18.38
C ILE A 155 -7.53 -27.38 17.12
N ALA A 156 -8.30 -26.77 16.21
CA ALA A 156 -8.70 -27.40 14.95
C ALA A 156 -7.47 -27.78 14.09
N LEU A 157 -6.44 -26.94 14.07
CA LEU A 157 -5.18 -27.23 13.38
C LEU A 157 -4.44 -28.43 14.01
N ALA A 158 -4.41 -28.53 15.34
CA ALA A 158 -3.80 -29.66 16.03
C ALA A 158 -4.55 -30.96 15.70
N GLU A 159 -5.88 -30.94 15.70
CA GLU A 159 -6.73 -32.08 15.33
C GLU A 159 -6.49 -32.51 13.88
N ALA A 160 -6.50 -31.57 12.92
CA ALA A 160 -6.23 -31.85 11.52
C ALA A 160 -4.82 -32.44 11.29
N ASN A 161 -3.82 -31.99 12.05
CA ASN A 161 -2.47 -32.56 12.00
C ASN A 161 -2.41 -33.99 12.55
N MET A 162 -3.16 -34.29 13.61
CA MET A 162 -3.27 -35.65 14.13
C MET A 162 -3.96 -36.57 13.12
N ASP A 163 -5.05 -36.11 12.50
CA ASP A 163 -5.75 -36.86 11.46
C ASP A 163 -4.87 -37.09 10.23
N LYS A 164 -4.13 -36.07 9.79
CA LYS A 164 -3.12 -36.21 8.73
C LYS A 164 -2.10 -37.30 9.07
N ALA A 165 -1.56 -37.30 10.30
CA ALA A 165 -0.58 -38.29 10.73
C ALA A 165 -1.19 -39.71 10.74
N ARG A 166 -2.43 -39.85 11.20
CA ARG A 166 -3.18 -41.11 11.19
C ARG A 166 -3.40 -41.63 9.78
N LEU A 167 -3.84 -40.78 8.85
CA LEU A 167 -4.04 -41.15 7.46
C LEU A 167 -2.73 -41.56 6.79
N LEU A 168 -1.64 -40.85 7.06
CA LEU A 168 -0.31 -41.23 6.57
C LEU A 168 0.15 -42.58 7.10
N GLN A 169 -0.14 -42.90 8.37
CA GLN A 169 0.13 -44.25 8.91
C GLN A 169 -0.70 -45.31 8.18
N GLU A 170 -1.98 -45.05 7.91
CA GLU A 170 -2.83 -45.99 7.19
C GLU A 170 -2.34 -46.23 5.77
N ILE A 171 -1.99 -45.16 5.03
CA ILE A 171 -1.42 -45.27 3.68
C ILE A 171 -0.11 -46.05 3.70
N ARG A 172 0.76 -45.83 4.69
CA ARG A 172 2.03 -46.55 4.82
C ARG A 172 1.86 -48.05 5.08
N LYS A 173 0.73 -48.50 5.62
CA LYS A 173 0.43 -49.94 5.73
C LYS A 173 0.32 -50.60 4.35
N TYR A 174 -0.23 -49.88 3.37
CA TYR A 174 -0.44 -50.38 2.01
C TYR A 174 0.72 -50.03 1.07
N ASN A 175 1.41 -48.92 1.30
CA ASN A 175 2.58 -48.50 0.55
C ASN A 175 3.67 -47.93 1.50
N PRO A 176 4.62 -48.76 1.98
CA PRO A 176 5.59 -48.37 2.99
C PRO A 176 6.60 -47.32 2.53
N LEU A 177 6.72 -47.08 1.22
CA LEU A 177 7.61 -46.06 0.64
C LEU A 177 6.89 -44.73 0.34
N PHE A 178 5.61 -44.60 0.71
CA PHE A 178 4.84 -43.39 0.46
C PHE A 178 5.40 -42.18 1.24
N GLN A 179 5.77 -41.14 0.49
CA GLN A 179 6.18 -39.81 0.97
C GLN A 179 5.19 -38.77 0.44
N LEU A 180 4.91 -37.77 1.28
CA LEU A 180 3.97 -36.68 1.00
C LEU A 180 4.69 -35.50 0.34
#